data_AF-A0A813PYH9-F1
#
_entry.id   AF-A0A813PYH9-F1
#
_cell.length_a   1.000
_cell.length_b   1.000
_cell.length_c   1.000
_cell.angle_alpha   90.00
_cell.angle_beta   90.00
_cell.angle_gamma   90.00
#
_symmetry.space_group_name_H-M   'P 1'
#
loop_
_entity.id
_entity.type
_entity.pdbx_description
1 polymer ?
#
loop_
_entity_poly.entity_id
_entity_poly.type
_entity_poly.pdbx_seq_one_letter_code
_entity_poly.pdbx_strand_id
1 'polypeptide(L)'
;MISRRYLRRSFIIIIVLPIVLLFSLAIYQNRHAIFSESSHKHAHSHLEKHRHDNIPNDDLRYDFRSKPSTTAAPIQLNLSVNDEQSIRKLSQTVHNADNNNNQPLQSFQSNQILTLPVINTKGLHRFVHLDLKGAAPKLSYFQKLFPYLRKLGADGLLIEYEDMFPFTDRLRAVRHGLAYSKADIEQLLHLAEQNHLQVMPLLQVYGHLEYVLKLKEFMHLREDARYPQVISPCLEESYKLLFEMIDQMLVSHPSISYLHMGCDEVYYRLVHPQCVNLQIRDDADLFIR
;
A
#
# COMPACT_ATOMS: atom_id res chain seq x y z
N MET A 1 -48.48 23.91 -6.97
CA MET A 1 -47.66 23.61 -5.77
C MET A 1 -46.41 22.86 -6.19
N ILE A 2 -45.25 23.53 -6.23
CA ILE A 2 -43.97 22.87 -6.58
C ILE A 2 -43.56 21.98 -5.39
N SER A 3 -43.28 20.70 -5.65
CA SER A 3 -43.01 19.73 -4.57
C SER A 3 -41.68 20.06 -3.88
N ARG A 4 -41.64 19.93 -2.54
CA ARG A 4 -40.42 20.13 -1.73
C ARG A 4 -39.24 19.25 -2.18
N ARG A 5 -39.51 18.14 -2.87
CA ARG A 5 -38.48 17.25 -3.45
C ARG A 5 -37.82 17.85 -4.70
N TYR A 6 -38.55 18.63 -5.50
CA TYR A 6 -38.03 19.32 -6.68
C TYR A 6 -37.14 20.50 -6.31
N LEU A 7 -37.51 21.26 -5.26
CA LEU A 7 -36.67 22.33 -4.71
C LEU A 7 -35.34 21.78 -4.16
N ARG A 8 -35.36 20.67 -3.42
CA ARG A 8 -34.12 20.07 -2.86
C ARG A 8 -33.16 19.56 -3.94
N ARG A 9 -33.67 18.93 -5.01
CA ARG A 9 -32.85 18.46 -6.13
C ARG A 9 -32.26 19.64 -6.94
N SER A 10 -33.05 20.69 -7.13
CA SER A 10 -32.58 21.90 -7.81
C SER A 10 -31.52 22.65 -6.98
N PHE A 11 -31.67 22.68 -5.65
CA PHE A 11 -30.71 23.31 -4.74
C PHE A 11 -29.35 22.59 -4.73
N ILE A 12 -29.35 21.25 -4.75
CA ILE A 12 -28.11 20.46 -4.82
C ILE A 12 -27.38 20.71 -6.15
N ILE A 13 -28.11 20.73 -7.27
CA ILE A 13 -27.49 20.93 -8.59
C ILE A 13 -26.97 22.37 -8.76
N ILE A 14 -27.69 23.37 -8.25
CA ILE A 14 -27.36 24.78 -8.46
C ILE A 14 -26.27 25.27 -7.49
N ILE A 15 -26.15 24.69 -6.29
CA ILE A 15 -25.23 25.21 -5.26
C ILE A 15 -24.09 24.23 -4.95
N VAL A 16 -24.37 22.94 -4.77
CA VAL A 16 -23.34 21.98 -4.35
C VAL A 16 -22.41 21.66 -5.52
N LEU A 17 -22.96 21.49 -6.72
CA LEU A 17 -22.20 21.08 -7.91
C LEU A 17 -21.15 22.13 -8.35
N PRO A 18 -21.45 23.45 -8.36
CA PRO A 18 -20.44 24.47 -8.63
C PRO A 18 -19.39 24.60 -7.53
N ILE A 19 -19.76 24.41 -6.25
CA ILE A 19 -18.80 24.45 -5.14
C ILE A 19 -17.81 23.30 -5.25
N VAL A 20 -18.29 22.08 -5.51
CA VAL A 20 -17.42 20.92 -5.75
C VAL A 20 -16.51 21.17 -6.94
N LEU A 21 -17.06 21.69 -8.05
CA LEU A 21 -16.28 22.01 -9.25
C LEU A 21 -15.16 23.03 -8.94
N LEU A 22 -15.49 24.12 -8.23
CA LEU A 22 -14.53 25.14 -7.81
C LEU A 22 -13.46 24.59 -6.86
N PHE A 23 -13.85 23.72 -5.93
CA PHE A 23 -12.92 23.08 -4.99
C PHE A 23 -11.96 22.13 -5.74
N SER A 24 -12.46 21.34 -6.68
CA SER A 24 -11.62 20.50 -7.54
C SER A 24 -10.71 21.33 -8.46
N LEU A 25 -11.18 22.49 -8.95
CA LEU A 25 -10.36 23.40 -9.74
C LEU A 25 -9.25 24.04 -8.89
N ALA A 26 -9.57 24.40 -7.65
CA ALA A 26 -8.60 24.94 -6.68
C ALA A 26 -7.54 23.91 -6.30
N ILE A 27 -7.93 22.65 -6.04
CA ILE A 27 -7.00 21.53 -5.80
C ILE A 27 -6.12 21.30 -7.04
N TYR A 28 -6.71 21.32 -8.23
CA TYR A 28 -5.96 21.16 -9.48
C TYR A 28 -4.93 22.28 -9.70
N GLN A 29 -5.29 23.52 -9.38
CA GLN A 29 -4.40 24.68 -9.50
C GLN A 29 -3.30 24.69 -8.43
N ASN A 30 -3.58 24.20 -7.20
CA ASN A 30 -2.64 24.16 -6.08
C ASN A 30 -1.87 22.84 -5.91
N ARG A 31 -1.91 21.94 -6.90
CA ARG A 31 -1.29 20.59 -6.81
C ARG A 31 0.19 20.58 -6.40
N HIS A 32 0.90 21.68 -6.63
CA HIS A 32 2.34 21.82 -6.34
C HIS A 32 2.65 22.29 -4.91
N ALA A 33 1.68 22.84 -4.17
CA ALA A 33 1.91 23.37 -2.82
C ALA A 33 1.65 22.35 -1.70
N ILE A 34 0.83 21.32 -1.97
CA ILE A 34 0.42 20.34 -0.95
C ILE A 34 1.48 19.24 -0.74
N PHE A 35 2.39 19.06 -1.71
CA PHE A 35 3.43 18.02 -1.69
C PHE A 35 4.85 18.60 -1.65
N SER A 36 5.12 19.55 -0.75
CA SER A 36 6.49 20.03 -0.48
C SER A 36 7.04 19.41 0.80
N GLU A 37 8.04 18.54 0.65
CA GLU A 37 8.81 17.91 1.72
C GLU A 37 9.52 18.94 2.60
N SER A 38 9.26 18.90 3.90
CA SER A 38 10.03 19.62 4.90
C SER A 38 9.99 18.87 6.23
N SER A 39 10.97 17.98 6.44
CA SER A 39 11.67 17.82 7.74
C SER A 39 12.71 16.70 7.67
N HIS A 40 13.98 17.11 7.53
CA HIS A 40 15.11 16.35 8.05
C HIS A 40 15.68 17.12 9.25
N LYS A 41 16.10 16.43 10.32
CA LYS A 41 17.48 16.54 10.89
C LYS A 41 17.71 15.76 12.20
N HIS A 42 18.96 15.29 12.31
CA HIS A 42 19.75 14.84 13.49
C HIS A 42 19.65 13.33 13.85
N ALA A 43 20.73 12.57 14.11
CA ALA A 43 22.17 12.82 14.22
C ALA A 43 23.01 11.51 14.11
N HIS A 44 24.24 11.67 13.57
CA HIS A 44 25.58 11.12 13.92
C HIS A 44 25.71 10.16 15.15
N SER A 45 26.70 9.26 15.35
CA SER A 45 28.01 8.93 14.75
C SER A 45 28.61 7.64 15.39
N HIS A 46 29.72 7.11 14.82
CA HIS A 46 30.78 6.18 15.33
C HIS A 46 30.47 4.66 15.48
N LEU A 47 31.05 3.73 14.68
CA LEU A 47 32.42 3.08 14.67
C LEU A 47 32.53 1.99 15.78
N GLU A 48 32.94 0.71 15.64
CA GLU A 48 33.70 -0.10 14.66
C GLU A 48 33.49 -1.65 14.88
N LYS A 49 33.82 -2.44 13.84
CA LYS A 49 34.55 -3.75 13.79
C LYS A 49 33.99 -5.13 14.26
N HIS A 50 33.95 -6.03 13.25
CA HIS A 50 34.51 -7.40 13.15
C HIS A 50 33.61 -8.66 13.12
N ARG A 51 33.75 -9.35 11.97
CA ARG A 51 33.89 -10.80 11.66
C ARG A 51 32.69 -11.75 11.72
N HIS A 52 32.67 -12.59 10.67
CA HIS A 52 31.87 -13.79 10.47
C HIS A 52 32.06 -14.80 11.61
N ASP A 53 30.98 -15.48 12.00
CA ASP A 53 30.80 -16.91 11.74
C ASP A 53 29.37 -17.38 12.09
N ASN A 54 28.88 -18.37 11.32
CA ASN A 54 27.78 -19.32 11.54
C ASN A 54 26.75 -19.02 12.66
N ILE A 55 25.47 -18.83 12.29
CA ILE A 55 24.37 -18.71 13.26
C ILE A 55 23.41 -19.92 13.15
N PRO A 56 23.22 -20.69 14.25
CA PRO A 56 22.12 -21.63 14.43
C PRO A 56 20.81 -20.91 14.77
N ASN A 57 19.73 -21.64 14.51
CA ASN A 57 18.33 -21.30 14.66
C ASN A 57 17.97 -20.91 16.12
N ASP A 58 18.08 -19.63 16.51
CA ASP A 58 17.39 -19.02 17.66
C ASP A 58 17.39 -17.47 17.53
N ASP A 59 16.25 -16.84 17.84
CA ASP A 59 15.97 -15.39 17.90
C ASP A 59 15.95 -14.56 16.59
N LEU A 60 14.91 -14.75 15.76
CA LEU A 60 14.49 -13.78 14.71
C LEU A 60 13.52 -12.70 15.26
N ARG A 61 13.78 -12.14 16.44
CA ARG A 61 13.10 -10.91 16.89
C ARG A 61 13.97 -9.71 16.51
N TYR A 62 13.54 -8.97 15.49
CA TYR A 62 14.20 -7.73 15.09
C TYR A 62 14.05 -6.68 16.20
N ASP A 63 15.16 -6.30 16.83
CA ASP A 63 15.18 -5.18 17.78
C ASP A 63 15.19 -3.86 17.00
N PHE A 64 14.06 -3.14 17.05
CA PHE A 64 13.86 -1.81 16.47
C PHE A 64 14.87 -0.75 16.95
N ARG A 65 15.66 -1.04 17.99
CA ARG A 65 16.71 -0.13 18.49
C ARG A 65 18.06 -0.28 17.77
N SER A 66 18.21 -1.27 16.88
CA SER A 66 19.46 -1.50 16.17
C SER A 66 19.61 -0.55 14.97
N LYS A 67 20.71 0.21 14.93
CA LYS A 67 21.05 1.07 13.77
C LYS A 67 21.55 0.21 12.60
N PRO A 68 21.05 0.40 11.36
CA PRO A 68 21.50 -0.38 10.20
C PRO A 68 22.95 -0.07 9.81
N SER A 69 23.70 -1.10 9.39
CA SER A 69 25.08 -0.95 8.89
C SER A 69 25.11 -0.69 7.38
N THR A 70 25.41 0.54 6.98
CA THR A 70 25.64 0.94 5.59
C THR A 70 27.00 0.45 5.09
N THR A 71 27.04 -0.67 4.37
CA THR A 71 28.26 -1.16 3.70
C THR A 71 28.07 -1.54 2.22
N ALA A 72 26.94 -1.19 1.59
CA ALA A 72 26.78 -1.40 0.15
C ALA A 72 27.27 -0.19 -0.65
N ALA A 73 27.98 -0.46 -1.75
CA ALA A 73 28.35 0.56 -2.72
C ALA A 73 27.08 1.17 -3.36
N PRO A 74 27.01 2.50 -3.54
CA PRO A 74 25.86 3.15 -4.15
C PRO A 74 25.69 2.69 -5.60
N ILE A 75 24.46 2.34 -5.99
CA ILE A 75 24.08 2.12 -7.39
C ILE A 75 23.93 3.50 -8.05
N GLN A 76 24.78 3.80 -9.04
CA GLN A 76 24.69 5.04 -9.82
C GLN A 76 23.59 4.92 -10.87
N LEU A 77 22.57 5.78 -10.78
CA LEU A 77 21.51 5.90 -11.79
C LEU A 77 21.80 7.08 -12.71
N ASN A 78 22.12 6.80 -13.98
CA ASN A 78 22.17 7.82 -15.02
C ASN A 78 20.75 8.13 -15.50
N LEU A 79 20.17 9.22 -14.99
CA LEU A 79 18.98 9.83 -15.55
C LEU A 79 19.41 11.00 -16.43
N SER A 80 19.48 10.79 -17.75
CA SER A 80 19.69 11.89 -18.70
C SER A 80 18.39 12.70 -18.82
N VAL A 81 18.32 13.85 -18.16
CA VAL A 81 17.24 14.82 -18.38
C VAL A 81 17.55 15.58 -19.68
N ASN A 82 17.02 15.09 -20.80
CA ASN A 82 17.23 15.71 -22.12
C ASN A 82 16.29 16.89 -22.42
N ASP A 83 15.58 17.40 -21.41
CA ASP A 83 14.48 18.34 -21.64
C ASP A 83 14.85 19.75 -21.16
N GLU A 84 15.45 20.55 -22.05
CA GLU A 84 15.89 21.93 -21.80
C GLU A 84 14.79 22.84 -21.22
N GLN A 85 13.52 22.57 -21.55
CA GLN A 85 12.39 23.34 -21.05
C GLN A 85 12.18 23.19 -19.54
N SER A 86 12.46 22.01 -19.00
CA SER A 86 12.36 21.74 -17.56
C SER A 86 13.49 22.41 -16.79
N ILE A 87 14.70 22.45 -17.38
CA ILE A 87 15.87 23.15 -16.83
C ILE A 87 15.61 24.66 -16.76
N ARG A 88 15.04 25.26 -17.83
CA ARG A 88 14.70 26.70 -17.85
C ARG A 88 13.69 27.09 -16.77
N LYS A 89 12.67 26.25 -16.51
CA LYS A 89 11.70 26.48 -15.43
C LYS A 89 12.33 26.40 -14.04
N LEU A 90 13.24 25.46 -13.82
CA LEU A 90 14.01 25.35 -12.57
C LEU A 90 14.93 26.56 -12.35
N SER A 91 15.66 27.00 -13.37
CA SER A 91 16.54 28.19 -13.27
C SER A 91 15.75 29.48 -13.01
N GLN A 92 14.57 29.65 -13.61
CA GLN A 92 13.69 30.81 -13.36
C GLN A 92 13.08 30.81 -11.96
N THR A 93 12.80 29.63 -11.39
CA THR A 93 12.23 29.52 -10.04
C THR A 93 13.27 29.85 -8.96
N VAL A 94 14.55 29.49 -9.19
CA VAL A 94 15.66 29.81 -8.29
C VAL A 94 16.03 31.30 -8.32
N HIS A 95 15.92 31.98 -9.48
CA HIS A 95 16.20 33.42 -9.58
C HIS A 95 15.23 34.31 -8.76
N ASN A 96 14.01 33.84 -8.49
CA ASN A 96 13.04 34.62 -7.73
C ASN A 96 13.14 34.43 -6.21
N ALA A 97 13.93 33.46 -5.73
CA ALA A 97 14.07 33.15 -4.30
C ALA A 97 15.27 33.83 -3.62
N ASP A 98 16.25 34.32 -4.39
CA ASP A 98 17.48 34.95 -3.86
C ASP A 98 17.69 36.36 -4.47
N ASN A 99 16.84 37.31 -4.08
CA ASN A 99 17.06 38.73 -4.40
C ASN A 99 17.96 39.46 -3.38
N ASN A 100 18.57 38.76 -2.42
CA ASN A 100 19.32 39.41 -1.33
C ASN A 100 20.78 39.03 -1.16
N ASN A 101 21.39 38.21 -2.04
CA ASN A 101 22.82 37.95 -1.96
C ASN A 101 23.47 37.94 -3.36
N ASN A 102 24.22 39.00 -3.66
CA ASN A 102 25.09 39.11 -4.84
C ASN A 102 26.28 38.15 -4.74
N GLN A 103 26.05 36.85 -4.91
CA GLN A 103 27.08 35.86 -5.21
C GLN A 103 26.76 35.25 -6.58
N PRO A 104 27.72 35.13 -7.51
CA PRO A 104 27.45 34.51 -8.81
C PRO A 104 27.06 33.04 -8.59
N LEU A 105 25.86 32.65 -9.02
CA LEU A 105 25.46 31.23 -9.07
C LEU A 105 26.47 30.46 -9.92
N GLN A 106 27.16 29.49 -9.31
CA GLN A 106 27.88 28.46 -10.05
C GLN A 106 26.90 27.78 -11.00
N SER A 107 27.27 27.69 -12.28
CA SER A 107 26.51 27.01 -13.32
C SER A 107 26.05 25.64 -12.83
N PHE A 108 24.74 25.39 -12.81
CA PHE A 108 24.19 24.05 -12.58
C PHE A 108 24.73 23.12 -13.67
N GLN A 109 25.74 22.32 -13.33
CA GLN A 109 26.25 21.28 -14.21
C GLN A 109 25.19 20.19 -14.32
N SER A 110 24.81 19.87 -15.55
CA SER A 110 23.76 18.92 -15.96
C SER A 110 23.99 17.45 -15.58
N ASN A 111 24.94 17.15 -14.68
CA ASN A 111 25.37 15.81 -14.31
C ASN A 111 25.34 15.58 -12.79
N GLN A 112 24.33 16.10 -12.07
CA GLN A 112 24.12 15.65 -10.69
C GLN A 112 23.53 14.24 -10.69
N ILE A 113 24.41 13.25 -10.50
CA ILE A 113 24.02 11.86 -10.24
C ILE A 113 23.21 11.87 -8.95
N LEU A 114 21.91 11.62 -9.05
CA LEU A 114 21.03 11.49 -7.90
C LEU A 114 21.35 10.17 -7.21
N THR A 115 22.25 10.19 -6.23
CA THR A 115 22.52 9.04 -5.37
C THR A 115 21.37 8.89 -4.39
N LEU A 116 20.43 7.99 -4.69
CA LEU A 116 19.35 7.66 -3.78
C LEU A 116 19.91 6.84 -2.61
N PRO A 117 19.50 7.13 -1.37
CA PRO A 117 19.94 6.36 -0.21
C PRO A 117 19.41 4.93 -0.33
N VAL A 118 20.29 3.99 -0.67
CA VAL A 118 19.97 2.56 -0.55
C VAL A 118 20.01 2.22 0.93
N ILE A 119 18.85 2.09 1.55
CA ILE A 119 18.75 1.60 2.94
C ILE A 119 19.13 0.12 2.90
N ASN A 120 20.36 -0.19 3.36
CA ASN A 120 20.83 -1.57 3.47
C ASN A 120 20.54 -2.09 4.88
N THR A 121 19.48 -2.88 5.00
CA THR A 121 19.14 -3.63 6.21
C THR A 121 19.66 -5.06 6.05
N LYS A 122 20.80 -5.38 6.67
CA LYS A 122 21.32 -6.75 6.65
C LYS A 122 20.30 -7.70 7.28
N GLY A 123 19.95 -8.77 6.55
CA GLY A 123 19.03 -9.81 7.03
C GLY A 123 17.56 -9.45 7.00
N LEU A 124 17.17 -8.29 6.45
CA LEU A 124 15.77 -7.93 6.25
C LEU A 124 15.46 -7.73 4.77
N HIS A 125 14.29 -8.19 4.37
CA HIS A 125 13.72 -7.92 3.05
C HIS A 125 12.90 -6.62 3.06
N ARG A 126 13.06 -5.80 2.03
CA ARG A 126 12.33 -4.54 1.83
C ARG A 126 11.18 -4.78 0.88
N PHE A 127 9.99 -4.90 1.46
CA PHE A 127 8.76 -5.02 0.70
C PHE A 127 8.11 -3.65 0.49
N VAL A 128 7.63 -3.40 -0.72
CA VAL A 128 6.77 -2.24 -1.01
C VAL A 128 5.31 -2.71 -0.94
N HIS A 129 4.52 -2.09 -0.06
CA HIS A 129 3.10 -2.38 0.04
C HIS A 129 2.34 -1.68 -1.09
N LEU A 130 1.69 -2.49 -1.93
CA LEU A 130 0.77 -2.07 -2.97
C LEU A 130 -0.65 -2.32 -2.48
N ASP A 131 -1.32 -1.27 -2.07
CA ASP A 131 -2.75 -1.27 -1.78
C ASP A 131 -3.52 -1.06 -3.09
N LEU A 132 -4.20 -2.12 -3.55
CA LEU A 132 -4.87 -2.14 -4.85
C LEU A 132 -6.39 -2.01 -4.73
N LYS A 133 -6.95 -1.92 -3.52
CA LYS A 133 -8.41 -1.94 -3.33
C LYS A 133 -9.11 -0.75 -3.98
N GLY A 134 -10.28 -1.00 -4.59
CA GLY A 134 -11.13 0.00 -5.24
C GLY A 134 -10.60 0.69 -6.51
N ALA A 135 -9.30 0.95 -6.63
CA ALA A 135 -8.71 1.72 -7.72
C ALA A 135 -7.34 1.18 -8.19
N ALA A 136 -7.27 -0.13 -8.43
CA ALA A 136 -6.02 -0.78 -8.84
C ALA A 136 -5.43 -0.20 -10.16
N PRO A 137 -4.12 0.10 -10.22
CA PRO A 137 -3.46 0.54 -11.45
C PRO A 137 -3.50 -0.51 -12.56
N LYS A 138 -3.38 -0.08 -13.82
CA LYS A 138 -3.27 -1.02 -14.96
C LYS A 138 -1.91 -1.72 -14.96
N LEU A 139 -1.83 -2.92 -15.55
CA LEU A 139 -0.56 -3.66 -15.70
C LEU A 139 0.54 -2.87 -16.42
N SER A 140 0.17 -2.02 -17.39
CA SER A 140 1.11 -1.13 -18.08
C SER A 140 1.83 -0.15 -17.15
N TYR A 141 1.23 0.16 -15.99
CA TYR A 141 1.88 0.96 -14.96
C TYR A 141 2.95 0.14 -14.21
N PHE A 142 2.65 -1.12 -13.86
CA PHE A 142 3.61 -2.01 -13.20
C PHE A 142 4.84 -2.33 -14.05
N GLN A 143 4.69 -2.39 -15.38
CA GLN A 143 5.82 -2.49 -16.32
C GLN A 143 6.85 -1.37 -16.14
N LYS A 144 6.42 -0.18 -15.68
CA LYS A 144 7.31 0.95 -15.37
C LYS A 144 7.71 0.98 -13.90
N LEU A 145 6.77 0.67 -13.00
CA LEU A 145 6.97 0.74 -11.57
C LEU A 145 7.96 -0.32 -11.05
N PHE A 146 7.82 -1.58 -11.44
CA PHE A 146 8.63 -2.66 -10.86
C PHE A 146 10.13 -2.52 -11.13
N PRO A 147 10.60 -2.17 -12.36
CA PRO A 147 12.00 -1.87 -12.58
C PRO A 147 12.49 -0.68 -11.75
N TYR A 148 11.63 0.30 -11.52
CA TYR A 148 11.95 1.47 -10.70
C TYR A 148 12.09 1.08 -9.22
N LEU A 149 11.14 0.34 -8.65
CA LEU A 149 11.22 -0.17 -7.28
C LEU A 149 12.46 -1.04 -7.06
N ARG A 150 12.78 -1.91 -8.03
CA ARG A 150 14.01 -2.71 -7.98
C ARG A 150 15.27 -1.83 -7.95
N LYS A 151 15.32 -0.77 -8.76
CA LYS A 151 16.43 0.21 -8.75
C LYS A 151 16.53 0.97 -7.42
N LEU A 152 15.41 1.19 -6.73
CA LEU A 152 15.38 1.75 -5.38
C LEU A 152 15.84 0.76 -4.29
N GLY A 153 16.01 -0.51 -4.63
CA GLY A 153 16.44 -1.56 -3.71
C GLY A 153 15.30 -2.35 -3.07
N ALA A 154 14.09 -2.34 -3.63
CA ALA A 154 13.04 -3.25 -3.16
C ALA A 154 13.43 -4.71 -3.42
N ASP A 155 13.16 -5.57 -2.43
CA ASP A 155 13.35 -7.01 -2.52
C ASP A 155 12.04 -7.72 -2.90
N GLY A 156 10.89 -7.10 -2.60
CA GLY A 156 9.59 -7.66 -2.91
C GLY A 156 8.42 -6.68 -2.85
N LEU A 157 7.23 -7.22 -3.07
CA LEU A 157 5.95 -6.55 -3.11
C LEU A 157 4.99 -7.23 -2.13
N LEU A 158 4.44 -6.45 -1.20
CA LEU A 158 3.31 -6.86 -0.37
C LEU A 158 2.05 -6.38 -1.08
N ILE A 159 1.19 -7.27 -1.55
CA ILE A 159 0.08 -6.88 -2.43
C ILE A 159 -1.27 -7.17 -1.78
N GLU A 160 -2.01 -6.12 -1.48
CA GLU A 160 -3.37 -6.19 -0.94
C GLU A 160 -4.38 -5.92 -2.07
N TYR A 161 -5.20 -6.92 -2.41
CA TYR A 161 -6.11 -6.85 -3.56
C TYR A 161 -7.56 -6.51 -3.18
N GLU A 162 -8.06 -7.03 -2.06
CA GLU A 162 -9.49 -7.02 -1.67
C GLU A 162 -10.45 -7.35 -2.84
N ASP A 163 -11.34 -6.42 -3.19
CA ASP A 163 -12.36 -6.58 -4.23
C ASP A 163 -11.78 -6.54 -5.66
N MET A 164 -10.51 -6.21 -5.83
CA MET A 164 -9.83 -6.23 -7.13
C MET A 164 -9.22 -7.59 -7.48
N PHE A 165 -9.27 -8.57 -6.57
CA PHE A 165 -8.85 -9.95 -6.82
C PHE A 165 -9.88 -10.72 -7.68
N PRO A 166 -9.47 -11.58 -8.65
CA PRO A 166 -10.36 -12.35 -9.52
C PRO A 166 -11.08 -13.53 -8.82
N PHE A 167 -11.78 -13.31 -7.70
CA PHE A 167 -12.54 -14.37 -7.05
C PHE A 167 -13.55 -15.06 -7.99
N THR A 168 -13.70 -16.37 -7.80
CA THR A 168 -14.52 -17.26 -8.63
C THR A 168 -15.69 -17.84 -7.82
N ASP A 169 -16.55 -18.60 -8.50
CA ASP A 169 -17.73 -19.25 -7.91
C ASP A 169 -18.62 -18.30 -7.11
N ARG A 170 -19.01 -18.65 -5.88
CA ARG A 170 -19.87 -17.80 -5.04
C ARG A 170 -19.17 -16.49 -4.65
N LEU A 171 -17.85 -16.51 -4.51
CA LEU A 171 -17.05 -15.31 -4.21
C LEU A 171 -16.95 -14.34 -5.39
N ARG A 172 -17.43 -14.70 -6.58
CA ARG A 172 -17.53 -13.76 -7.72
C ARG A 172 -18.31 -12.50 -7.37
N ALA A 173 -19.29 -12.58 -6.46
CA ALA A 173 -20.09 -11.44 -6.01
C ALA A 173 -19.26 -10.37 -5.27
N VAL A 174 -18.10 -10.74 -4.70
CA VAL A 174 -17.18 -9.85 -4.00
C VAL A 174 -16.45 -8.90 -4.94
N ARG A 175 -16.27 -9.31 -6.20
CA ARG A 175 -15.43 -8.60 -7.16
C ARG A 175 -15.97 -7.23 -7.51
N HIS A 176 -15.06 -6.27 -7.55
CA HIS A 176 -15.28 -5.02 -8.23
C HIS A 176 -15.43 -5.26 -9.76
N GLY A 177 -16.23 -4.43 -10.44
CA GLY A 177 -16.46 -4.56 -11.88
C GLY A 177 -15.21 -4.35 -12.75
N LEU A 178 -14.16 -3.77 -12.17
CA LEU A 178 -12.85 -3.56 -12.79
C LEU A 178 -11.76 -4.45 -12.17
N ALA A 179 -12.14 -5.46 -11.38
CA ALA A 179 -11.20 -6.41 -10.80
C ALA A 179 -10.32 -7.04 -11.90
N TYR A 180 -9.09 -7.38 -11.52
CA TYR A 180 -8.19 -8.10 -12.40
C TYR A 180 -8.84 -9.41 -12.88
N SER A 181 -8.41 -9.89 -14.04
CA SER A 181 -8.63 -11.26 -14.48
C SER A 181 -7.52 -12.18 -13.96
N LYS A 182 -7.72 -13.50 -14.08
CA LYS A 182 -6.67 -14.48 -13.78
C LYS A 182 -5.39 -14.22 -14.61
N ALA A 183 -5.56 -13.93 -15.90
CA ALA A 183 -4.44 -13.62 -16.80
C ALA A 183 -3.70 -12.34 -16.37
N ASP A 184 -4.41 -11.35 -15.81
CA ASP A 184 -3.78 -10.14 -15.29
C ASP A 184 -2.92 -10.44 -14.06
N ILE A 185 -3.37 -11.32 -13.16
CA ILE A 185 -2.58 -11.75 -12.00
C ILE A 185 -1.32 -12.51 -12.47
N GLU A 186 -1.47 -13.46 -13.40
CA GLU A 186 -0.33 -14.19 -13.99
C GLU A 186 0.70 -13.24 -14.61
N GLN A 187 0.23 -12.23 -15.37
CA GLN A 187 1.11 -11.23 -15.96
C GLN A 187 1.76 -10.33 -14.90
N LEU A 188 1.05 -9.94 -13.85
CA LEU A 188 1.61 -9.17 -12.73
C LEU A 188 2.74 -9.95 -12.04
N LEU A 189 2.51 -11.23 -11.74
CA LEU A 189 3.52 -12.09 -11.12
C LEU A 189 4.74 -12.27 -12.02
N HIS A 190 4.52 -12.46 -13.33
CA HIS A 190 5.61 -12.54 -14.30
C HIS A 190 6.44 -11.24 -14.35
N LEU A 191 5.79 -10.07 -14.33
CA LEU A 191 6.49 -8.78 -14.28
C LEU A 191 7.31 -8.63 -12.99
N ALA A 192 6.80 -9.10 -11.84
CA ALA A 192 7.53 -9.05 -10.58
C ALA A 192 8.77 -9.97 -10.63
N GLU A 193 8.62 -11.19 -11.13
CA GLU A 193 9.70 -12.16 -11.30
C GLU A 193 10.81 -11.64 -12.23
N GLN A 194 10.44 -11.06 -13.38
CA GLN A 194 11.39 -10.44 -14.31
C GLN A 194 12.21 -9.30 -13.68
N ASN A 195 11.68 -8.66 -12.65
CA ASN A 195 12.35 -7.60 -11.89
C ASN A 195 12.95 -8.10 -10.58
N HIS A 196 12.99 -9.42 -10.38
CA HIS A 196 13.51 -10.09 -9.18
C HIS A 196 12.83 -9.62 -7.89
N LEU A 197 11.55 -9.26 -7.94
CA LEU A 197 10.74 -8.87 -6.79
C LEU A 197 9.93 -10.08 -6.31
N GLN A 198 10.14 -10.50 -5.07
CA GLN A 198 9.29 -11.50 -4.44
C GLN A 198 7.88 -10.95 -4.21
N VAL A 199 6.84 -11.74 -4.45
CA VAL A 199 5.45 -11.35 -4.14
C VAL A 199 4.98 -12.01 -2.85
N MET A 200 4.39 -11.23 -1.97
CA MET A 200 3.67 -11.66 -0.78
C MET A 200 2.24 -11.11 -0.88
N PRO A 201 1.24 -11.94 -1.22
CA PRO A 201 -0.14 -11.48 -1.16
C PRO A 201 -0.56 -11.20 0.29
N LEU A 202 -1.41 -10.19 0.46
CA LEU A 202 -2.08 -9.86 1.71
C LEU A 202 -3.57 -10.14 1.54
N LEU A 203 -4.11 -10.95 2.44
CA LEU A 203 -5.53 -11.20 2.56
C LEU A 203 -5.95 -10.89 4.00
N GLN A 204 -6.94 -10.02 4.15
CA GLN A 204 -7.52 -9.70 5.44
C GLN A 204 -8.37 -10.88 5.95
N VAL A 205 -8.05 -11.43 7.12
CA VAL A 205 -8.77 -12.61 7.66
C VAL A 205 -9.61 -12.33 8.91
N TYR A 206 -9.61 -11.10 9.43
CA TYR A 206 -10.39 -10.78 10.62
C TYR A 206 -11.06 -9.40 10.56
N GLY A 207 -10.26 -8.34 10.45
CA GLY A 207 -10.72 -6.98 10.18
C GLY A 207 -10.76 -6.67 8.69
N HIS A 208 -11.09 -5.43 8.33
CA HIS A 208 -11.06 -4.91 6.95
C HIS A 208 -11.82 -5.75 5.91
N LEU A 209 -12.91 -6.42 6.33
CA LEU A 209 -13.72 -7.29 5.47
C LEU A 209 -14.97 -6.59 4.91
N GLU A 210 -15.02 -5.26 4.90
CA GLU A 210 -16.17 -4.49 4.42
C GLU A 210 -16.53 -4.84 2.98
N TYR A 211 -15.53 -5.11 2.14
CA TYR A 211 -15.73 -5.47 0.74
C TYR A 211 -16.50 -6.78 0.55
N VAL A 212 -16.41 -7.71 1.52
CA VAL A 212 -17.15 -8.98 1.54
C VAL A 212 -18.45 -8.83 2.32
N LEU A 213 -18.35 -8.40 3.58
CA LEU A 213 -19.46 -8.45 4.54
C LEU A 213 -20.53 -7.39 4.29
N LYS A 214 -20.29 -6.39 3.41
CA LYS A 214 -21.35 -5.49 2.93
C LYS A 214 -22.41 -6.21 2.08
N LEU A 215 -22.06 -7.36 1.50
CA LEU A 215 -22.94 -8.12 0.62
C LEU A 215 -24.00 -8.88 1.41
N LYS A 216 -25.21 -8.98 0.83
CA LYS A 216 -26.34 -9.67 1.47
C LYS A 216 -26.04 -11.14 1.80
N GLU A 217 -25.25 -11.80 0.96
CA GLU A 217 -24.87 -13.21 1.11
C GLU A 217 -23.98 -13.46 2.33
N PHE A 218 -23.19 -12.48 2.77
CA PHE A 218 -22.20 -12.65 3.84
C PHE A 218 -22.49 -11.78 5.08
N MET A 219 -23.56 -10.99 5.05
CA MET A 219 -23.91 -10.08 6.15
C MET A 219 -24.15 -10.80 7.48
N HIS A 220 -24.62 -12.04 7.46
CA HIS A 220 -24.85 -12.82 8.68
C HIS A 220 -23.56 -13.30 9.35
N LEU A 221 -22.41 -13.15 8.68
CA LEU A 221 -21.09 -13.51 9.22
C LEU A 221 -20.42 -12.37 9.98
N ARG A 222 -21.05 -11.19 10.05
CA ARG A 222 -20.49 -10.03 10.75
C ARG A 222 -20.43 -10.29 12.25
N GLU A 223 -19.36 -9.79 12.88
CA GLU A 223 -19.23 -9.78 14.32
C GLU A 223 -20.26 -8.83 14.96
N ASP A 224 -20.42 -7.63 14.41
CA ASP A 224 -21.51 -6.72 14.75
C ASP A 224 -22.43 -6.54 13.54
N ALA A 225 -23.72 -6.83 13.69
CA ALA A 225 -24.69 -6.74 12.60
C ALA A 225 -24.71 -5.35 11.91
N ARG A 226 -24.35 -4.28 12.63
CA ARG A 226 -24.35 -2.89 12.15
C ARG A 226 -23.14 -2.58 11.26
N TYR A 227 -22.02 -3.27 11.45
CA TYR A 227 -20.73 -2.89 10.85
C TYR A 227 -20.13 -4.05 10.05
N PRO A 228 -19.83 -3.87 8.75
CA PRO A 228 -19.28 -4.92 7.90
C PRO A 228 -17.76 -5.11 8.03
N GLN A 229 -17.10 -4.51 9.02
CA GLN A 229 -15.64 -4.50 9.09
C GLN A 229 -15.04 -5.82 9.59
N VAL A 230 -15.70 -6.46 10.57
CA VAL A 230 -15.14 -7.60 11.30
C VAL A 230 -16.00 -8.84 11.06
N ILE A 231 -15.36 -9.94 10.68
CA ILE A 231 -16.00 -11.24 10.58
C ILE A 231 -16.05 -11.92 11.95
N SER A 232 -17.13 -12.64 12.24
CA SER A 232 -17.27 -13.31 13.53
C SER A 232 -16.42 -14.58 13.59
N PRO A 233 -15.51 -14.75 14.57
CA PRO A 233 -14.75 -15.99 14.76
C PRO A 233 -15.60 -17.09 15.40
N CYS A 234 -16.86 -16.79 15.73
CA CYS A 234 -17.75 -17.65 16.49
C CYS A 234 -18.63 -18.52 15.59
N LEU A 235 -18.44 -18.42 14.27
CA LEU A 235 -19.24 -19.07 13.24
C LEU A 235 -18.35 -19.99 12.39
N GLU A 236 -18.72 -21.26 12.28
CA GLU A 236 -18.02 -22.19 11.39
C GLU A 236 -18.04 -21.72 9.93
N GLU A 237 -19.11 -21.08 9.49
CA GLU A 237 -19.22 -20.50 8.14
C GLU A 237 -18.22 -19.36 7.87
N SER A 238 -17.80 -18.62 8.90
CA SER A 238 -16.76 -17.60 8.75
C SER A 238 -15.44 -18.24 8.33
N TYR A 239 -15.04 -19.33 8.99
CA TYR A 239 -13.84 -20.07 8.63
C TYR A 239 -13.95 -20.68 7.23
N LYS A 240 -15.12 -21.24 6.86
CA LYS A 240 -15.34 -21.75 5.49
C LYS A 240 -15.16 -20.67 4.43
N LEU A 241 -15.69 -19.48 4.67
CA LEU A 241 -15.49 -18.33 3.78
C LEU A 241 -14.01 -17.93 3.69
N LEU A 242 -13.32 -17.79 4.82
CA LEU A 242 -11.92 -17.40 4.86
C LEU A 242 -11.01 -18.42 4.18
N PHE A 243 -11.20 -19.72 4.44
CA PHE A 243 -10.43 -20.78 3.78
C PHE A 243 -10.65 -20.79 2.27
N GLU A 244 -11.88 -20.60 1.80
CA GLU A 244 -12.14 -20.51 0.35
C GLU A 244 -11.43 -19.30 -0.29
N MET A 245 -11.39 -18.15 0.40
CA MET A 245 -10.65 -16.98 -0.08
C MET A 245 -9.14 -17.23 -0.10
N ILE A 246 -8.60 -17.87 0.94
CA ILE A 246 -7.18 -18.25 1.04
C ILE A 246 -6.82 -19.24 -0.07
N ASP A 247 -7.64 -20.29 -0.28
CA ASP A 247 -7.40 -21.31 -1.30
C ASP A 247 -7.32 -20.68 -2.70
N GLN A 248 -8.27 -19.80 -3.05
CA GLN A 248 -8.23 -19.10 -4.34
C GLN A 248 -7.02 -18.18 -4.48
N MET A 249 -6.58 -17.52 -3.39
CA MET A 249 -5.37 -16.70 -3.36
C MET A 249 -4.12 -17.55 -3.63
N LEU A 250 -3.98 -18.67 -2.93
CA LEU A 250 -2.84 -19.59 -3.07
C LEU A 250 -2.77 -20.23 -4.46
N VAL A 251 -3.92 -20.66 -5.00
CA VAL A 251 -3.99 -21.20 -6.38
C VAL A 251 -3.54 -20.18 -7.41
N SER A 252 -3.83 -18.89 -7.20
CA SER A 252 -3.40 -17.81 -8.10
C SER A 252 -1.95 -17.37 -7.90
N HIS A 253 -1.31 -17.83 -6.82
CA HIS A 253 0.03 -17.45 -6.39
C HIS A 253 0.91 -18.69 -6.10
N PRO A 254 1.15 -19.58 -7.07
CA PRO A 254 1.75 -20.90 -6.83
C PRO A 254 3.21 -20.86 -6.31
N SER A 255 3.93 -19.76 -6.53
CA SER A 255 5.36 -19.64 -6.21
C SER A 255 5.65 -18.86 -4.92
N ILE A 256 4.63 -18.48 -4.14
CA ILE A 256 4.83 -17.67 -2.93
C ILE A 256 5.39 -18.50 -1.78
N SER A 257 6.15 -17.84 -0.92
CA SER A 257 6.65 -18.43 0.33
C SER A 257 5.88 -17.94 1.56
N TYR A 258 5.15 -16.84 1.43
CA TYR A 258 4.45 -16.17 2.53
C TYR A 258 3.11 -15.63 2.05
N LEU A 259 2.11 -15.69 2.93
CA LEU A 259 0.82 -15.03 2.82
C LEU A 259 0.67 -14.14 4.05
N HIS A 260 0.39 -12.86 3.86
CA HIS A 260 0.14 -11.93 4.96
C HIS A 260 -1.35 -11.97 5.32
N MET A 261 -1.69 -12.26 6.58
CA MET A 261 -3.08 -12.46 7.02
C MET A 261 -3.79 -11.17 7.49
N GLY A 262 -3.06 -10.05 7.52
CA GLY A 262 -3.61 -8.78 8.00
C GLY A 262 -3.77 -8.80 9.51
N CYS A 263 -5.02 -8.75 9.98
CA CYS A 263 -5.42 -8.73 11.40
C CYS A 263 -5.17 -7.40 12.12
N ASP A 264 -5.12 -6.29 11.38
CA ASP A 264 -5.09 -4.95 11.93
C ASP A 264 -6.51 -4.42 12.26
N GLU A 265 -6.54 -3.38 13.12
CA GLU A 265 -7.72 -2.55 13.43
C GLU A 265 -9.05 -3.26 13.75
N VAL A 266 -9.00 -4.42 14.43
CA VAL A 266 -10.21 -5.16 14.83
C VAL A 266 -10.87 -4.54 16.06
N TYR A 267 -11.80 -3.60 15.89
CA TYR A 267 -12.42 -2.88 17.01
C TYR A 267 -13.59 -3.58 17.70
N TYR A 268 -14.47 -4.24 16.93
CA TYR A 268 -15.66 -4.91 17.46
C TYR A 268 -15.38 -6.41 17.57
N ARG A 269 -15.25 -6.93 18.80
CA ARG A 269 -14.86 -8.31 19.08
C ARG A 269 -15.77 -8.92 20.14
N LEU A 270 -16.15 -10.18 19.96
CA LEU A 270 -16.98 -10.98 20.89
C LEU A 270 -18.35 -10.34 21.23
N VAL A 271 -18.90 -9.56 20.31
CA VAL A 271 -20.25 -8.98 20.42
C VAL A 271 -21.31 -9.78 19.67
N HIS A 272 -20.90 -10.73 18.81
CA HIS A 272 -21.86 -11.58 18.11
C HIS A 272 -22.60 -12.51 19.10
N PRO A 273 -23.93 -12.70 19.00
CA PRO A 273 -24.69 -13.50 19.96
C PRO A 273 -24.21 -14.94 20.13
N GLN A 274 -23.58 -15.52 19.11
CA GLN A 274 -23.04 -16.90 19.17
C GLN A 274 -21.67 -16.98 19.84
N CYS A 275 -21.00 -15.84 20.09
CA CYS A 275 -19.72 -15.80 20.81
C CYS A 275 -19.84 -16.09 22.31
N VAL A 276 -21.06 -16.16 22.87
CA VAL A 276 -21.26 -16.46 24.31
C VAL A 276 -20.66 -17.79 24.75
N ASN A 277 -20.48 -18.73 23.83
CA ASN A 277 -19.90 -20.05 24.11
C ASN A 277 -18.38 -20.09 23.96
N LEU A 278 -17.76 -19.03 23.43
CA LEU A 278 -16.32 -18.94 23.30
C LEU A 278 -15.72 -18.54 24.65
N GLN A 279 -15.07 -19.52 25.28
CA GLN A 279 -14.29 -19.30 26.48
C GLN A 279 -12.97 -18.61 26.11
N ILE A 280 -13.01 -17.29 25.94
CA ILE A 280 -11.83 -16.45 25.69
C ILE A 280 -11.35 -15.87 27.02
N ARG A 281 -10.07 -16.05 27.31
CA ARG A 281 -9.46 -15.55 28.56
C ARG A 281 -9.18 -14.05 28.50
N ASP A 282 -8.65 -13.61 27.36
CA ASP A 282 -8.25 -12.23 27.09
C ASP A 282 -8.18 -11.99 25.57
N ASP A 283 -7.92 -10.75 25.16
CA ASP A 283 -7.80 -10.40 23.75
C ASP A 283 -6.70 -11.22 23.05
N ALA A 284 -5.60 -11.58 23.71
CA ALA A 284 -4.53 -12.34 23.05
C ALA A 284 -4.97 -13.77 22.72
N ASP A 285 -5.73 -14.42 23.61
CA ASP A 285 -6.31 -15.75 23.39
C ASP A 285 -7.26 -15.77 22.17
N LEU A 286 -7.87 -14.64 21.81
CA LEU A 286 -8.72 -14.54 20.62
C LEU A 286 -7.94 -14.60 19.30
N PHE A 287 -6.75 -14.00 19.24
CA PHE A 287 -5.94 -13.93 18.01
C PHE A 287 -5.03 -15.15 17.79
N ILE A 288 -4.87 -16.00 18.80
CA ILE A 288 -3.94 -17.15 18.75
C ILE A 288 -4.66 -18.47 18.42
N ARG A 289 -5.99 -18.52 18.53
CA ARG A 289 -6.82 -19.70 18.24
C ARG A 289 -7.15 -19.85 16.76
#